data_AF-A0A377XU35-F1
#
_entry.id   AF-A0A377XU35-F1
#
_cell.length_a   1.000
_cell.length_b   1.000
_cell.length_c   1.000
_cell.angle_alpha   90.00
_cell.angle_beta   90.00
_cell.angle_gamma   90.00
#
_symmetry.space_group_name_H-M   'P 1'
#
loop_
_entity.id
_entity.type
_entity.pdbx_description
1 polymer ?
#
loop_
_entity_poly.entity_id
_entity_poly.type
_entity_poly.pdbx_seq_one_letter_code
_entity_poly.pdbx_strand_id
1 'polypeptide(L)'
;MLMAIRLWRAKAFLTHGMPAAEVAIAVGLTDQSHLTRAFTQRYGITPVRYQEAGRQALMRNLIQYSCPTPFYTADNGNDNGCK
;
A
#
# COMPACT_ATOMS: atom_id res chain seq x y z
N MET A 1 -15.75 1.61 -10.66
CA MET A 1 -15.35 2.86 -9.97
C MET A 1 -15.22 2.74 -8.44
N LEU A 2 -15.70 1.66 -7.79
CA LEU A 2 -15.63 1.51 -6.32
C LEU A 2 -14.22 1.16 -5.79
N MET A 3 -13.43 0.40 -6.56
CA MET A 3 -12.09 -0.04 -6.13
C MET A 3 -11.11 1.13 -5.93
N ALA A 4 -11.16 2.15 -6.80
CA ALA A 4 -10.31 3.33 -6.66
C ALA A 4 -10.60 4.11 -5.36
N ILE A 5 -11.87 4.19 -4.95
CA ILE A 5 -12.27 4.84 -3.69
C ILE A 5 -11.79 4.01 -2.48
N ARG A 6 -11.92 2.68 -2.56
CA ARG A 6 -11.41 1.76 -1.51
C ARG A 6 -9.90 1.89 -1.34
N LEU A 7 -9.16 1.92 -2.45
CA LEU A 7 -7.70 2.11 -2.44
C LEU A 7 -7.29 3.49 -1.92
N TRP A 8 -8.06 4.53 -2.24
CA TRP A 8 -7.84 5.87 -1.70
C TRP A 8 -8.04 5.91 -0.17
N ARG A 9 -9.07 5.24 0.36
CA ARG A 9 -9.25 5.09 1.82
C ARG A 9 -8.15 4.23 2.44
N ALA A 10 -7.75 3.15 1.78
CA ALA A 10 -6.67 2.28 2.25
C ALA A 10 -5.36 3.07 2.41
N LYS A 11 -5.06 3.96 1.46
CA LYS A 11 -3.90 4.87 1.53
C LYS A 11 -3.93 5.72 2.81
N ALA A 12 -5.07 6.30 3.16
CA ALA A 12 -5.21 7.10 4.37
C ALA A 12 -4.94 6.28 5.64
N PHE A 13 -5.52 5.07 5.74
CA PHE A 13 -5.28 4.20 6.90
C PHE A 13 -3.82 3.77 7.02
N LEU A 14 -3.14 3.48 5.90
CA LEU A 14 -1.72 3.17 5.88
C LEU A 14 -0.85 4.35 6.34
N THR A 15 -1.21 5.59 5.98
CA THR A 15 -0.50 6.78 6.50
C THR A 15 -0.70 7.00 8.00
N HIS A 16 -1.81 6.51 8.56
CA HIS A 16 -2.04 6.50 10.00
C HIS A 16 -1.35 5.33 10.73
N GLY A 17 -0.64 4.47 10.01
CA GLY A 17 0.10 3.36 10.60
C GLY A 17 -0.74 2.11 10.88
N MET A 18 -1.95 2.00 10.33
CA MET A 18 -2.78 0.80 10.45
C MET A 18 -2.14 -0.37 9.66
N PRO A 19 -2.07 -1.59 10.24
CA PRO A 19 -1.49 -2.74 9.56
C PRO A 19 -2.32 -3.15 8.34
N ALA A 20 -1.65 -3.56 7.26
CA ALA A 20 -2.30 -3.84 5.96
C ALA A 20 -3.43 -4.89 6.01
N ALA A 21 -3.36 -5.84 6.96
CA ALA A 21 -4.42 -6.82 7.18
C ALA A 21 -5.71 -6.18 7.71
N GLU A 22 -5.61 -5.28 8.68
CA GLU A 22 -6.76 -4.53 9.20
C GLU A 22 -7.30 -3.55 8.16
N VAL A 23 -6.42 -2.90 7.39
CA VAL A 23 -6.83 -2.00 6.30
C VAL A 23 -7.67 -2.73 5.26
N ALA A 24 -7.32 -3.98 4.91
CA ALA A 24 -8.08 -4.77 3.95
C ALA A 24 -9.53 -4.98 4.42
N ILE A 25 -9.71 -5.34 5.69
CA ILE A 25 -11.02 -5.51 6.30
C ILE A 25 -11.77 -4.17 6.35
N ALA A 26 -11.10 -3.10 6.76
CA ALA A 26 -11.69 -1.77 6.91
C ALA A 26 -12.20 -1.16 5.59
N VAL A 27 -11.58 -1.49 4.45
CA VAL A 27 -12.03 -1.02 3.12
C VAL A 27 -12.89 -2.04 2.37
N GLY A 28 -13.22 -3.16 3.00
CA GLY A 28 -14.07 -4.21 2.45
C GLY A 28 -13.41 -5.05 1.35
N LEU A 29 -12.09 -5.26 1.46
CA LEU A 29 -11.33 -6.22 0.65
C LEU A 29 -11.28 -7.58 1.36
N THR A 30 -11.27 -8.65 0.58
CA THR A 30 -11.32 -10.04 1.06
C THR A 30 -10.13 -10.39 1.95
N ASP A 31 -8.95 -9.92 1.58
CA ASP A 31 -7.70 -10.29 2.23
C ASP A 31 -6.59 -9.28 1.93
N GLN A 32 -5.52 -9.35 2.72
CA GLN A 32 -4.33 -8.51 2.58
C GLN A 32 -3.65 -8.68 1.22
N SER A 33 -3.65 -9.87 0.62
CA SER A 33 -3.01 -10.13 -0.67
C SER A 33 -3.76 -9.44 -1.80
N HIS A 34 -5.09 -9.45 -1.77
CA HIS A 34 -5.94 -8.71 -2.71
C HIS A 34 -5.71 -7.20 -2.57
N LEU A 35 -5.62 -6.68 -1.34
CA LEU A 35 -5.23 -5.29 -1.10
C LEU A 35 -3.84 -4.99 -1.67
N THR A 36 -2.86 -5.84 -1.41
CA THR A 36 -1.47 -5.63 -1.86
C THR A 36 -1.37 -5.59 -3.37
N ARG A 37 -2.05 -6.51 -4.08
CA ARG A 37 -2.08 -6.53 -5.55
C ARG A 37 -2.76 -5.30 -6.12
N ALA A 38 -3.95 -4.97 -5.65
CA ALA A 38 -4.71 -3.82 -6.15
C ALA A 38 -4.02 -2.49 -5.84
N PHE A 39 -3.43 -2.36 -4.66
CA PHE A 39 -2.68 -1.17 -4.24
C PHE A 39 -1.40 -1.00 -5.05
N THR A 40 -0.63 -2.07 -5.24
CA THR A 40 0.60 -2.03 -6.05
C THR A 40 0.28 -1.76 -7.52
N GLN A 41 -0.78 -2.33 -8.08
CA GLN A 41 -1.21 -2.05 -9.45
C GLN A 41 -1.63 -0.58 -9.64
N ARG A 42 -2.18 0.06 -8.61
CA ARG A 42 -2.65 1.46 -8.67
C ARG A 42 -1.57 2.49 -8.36
N TYR A 43 -0.70 2.21 -7.38
CA TYR A 43 0.27 3.16 -6.83
C TYR A 43 1.73 2.77 -7.09
N GLY A 44 1.99 1.58 -7.62
CA GLY A 44 3.33 1.11 -7.97
C GLY A 44 4.22 0.72 -6.79
N ILE A 45 3.69 0.79 -5.56
CA ILE A 45 4.42 0.49 -4.33
C ILE A 45 3.56 -0.39 -3.42
N THR A 46 4.18 -1.29 -2.67
CA THR A 46 3.46 -2.14 -1.72
C THR A 46 2.98 -1.32 -0.51
N PRO A 47 1.82 -1.67 0.09
CA PRO A 47 1.26 -0.95 1.23
C PRO A 47 2.21 -0.91 2.44
N VAL A 48 3.00 -1.96 2.66
CA VAL A 48 4.01 -2.04 3.73
C VAL A 48 5.13 -1.02 3.50
N ARG A 49 5.69 -0.96 2.28
CA ARG A 49 6.72 0.04 1.94
C ARG A 49 6.18 1.46 1.98
N TYR A 50 4.90 1.65 1.63
CA TYR A 50 4.23 2.94 1.74
C TYR A 50 4.08 3.39 3.21
N GLN A 51 3.71 2.47 4.11
CA GLN A 51 3.63 2.73 5.55
C GLN A 51 5.02 3.02 6.15
N GLU A 52 6.05 2.26 5.77
CA GLU A 52 7.42 2.51 6.19
C GLU A 52 7.95 3.85 5.70
N ALA A 53 7.68 4.22 4.45
CA ALA A 53 8.04 5.51 3.89
C ALA A 53 7.31 6.66 4.61
N GLY A 54 6.02 6.50 4.93
CA GLY A 54 5.26 7.45 5.75
C GLY A 54 5.83 7.58 7.16
N ARG A 55 6.19 6.47 7.80
CA ARG A 55 6.83 6.43 9.12
C ARG A 55 8.21 7.12 9.11
N GLN A 56 8.99 6.91 8.05
CA GLN A 56 10.29 7.56 7.86
C GLN A 56 10.14 9.05 7.53
N ALA A 57 9.11 9.45 6.78
CA ALA A 57 8.80 10.85 6.48
C ALA A 57 8.31 11.63 7.72
N LEU A 58 7.61 10.97 8.65
CA LEU A 58 7.27 11.56 9.95
C LEU A 58 8.53 11.81 10.81
N MET A 59 9.59 11.02 10.62
CA MET A 59 10.86 11.18 11.33
C MET A 59 11.82 12.17 10.65
N ARG A 60 11.63 12.43 9.34
CA ARG A 60 12.40 13.38 8.53
C ARG A 60 11.47 14.49 8.03
N ASN A 61 11.25 15.49 8.87
CA ASN A 61 10.50 16.72 8.64
C ASN A 61 10.19 17.06 7.15
N LEU A 62 8.94 16.73 6.73
CA LEU A 62 8.15 17.26 5.60
C LEU A 62 8.87 17.57 4.27
N ILE A 63 9.03 16.60 3.37
CA ILE A 63 9.20 16.92 1.94
C ILE A 63 8.48 15.87 1.06
N GLN A 64 7.46 16.37 0.35
CA GLN A 64 7.00 15.93 -0.96
C GLN A 64 6.69 14.43 -1.11
N TYR A 65 5.42 14.07 -0.91
CA TYR A 65 4.83 12.91 -1.58
C TYR A 65 4.70 13.16 -3.10
N SER A 66 5.77 13.54 -3.78
CA SER A 66 5.88 13.31 -5.22
C SER A 66 6.19 11.83 -5.36
N CYS A 67 5.15 11.03 -5.53
CA CYS A 67 5.27 9.64 -5.95
C CYS A 67 6.25 9.57 -7.12
N PRO A 68 7.46 8.98 -6.98
CA PRO A 68 8.22 8.60 -8.15
C PRO A 68 7.37 7.52 -8.82
N THR A 69 6.84 7.79 -10.02
CA THR A 69 6.19 6.75 -10.82
C THR A 69 7.19 5.62 -10.99
N PRO A 70 7.00 4.45 -10.36
CA PRO A 70 7.97 3.39 -10.47
C PRO A 70 7.71 2.73 -11.82
N PHE A 71 8.64 2.99 -12.74
CA PHE A 71 8.81 2.19 -13.94
C PHE A 71 8.97 0.74 -13.48
N TYR A 72 8.12 -0.14 -14.02
CA TYR A 72 7.90 -1.53 -13.60
C TYR A 72 9.24 -2.29 -13.45
N THR A 73 9.66 -2.57 -12.23
CA THR A 73 10.62 -3.64 -11.93
C THR A 73 9.98 -4.55 -10.88
N ALA A 74 9.19 -5.49 -11.38
CA ALA A 74 8.61 -6.56 -10.61
C ALA A 74 9.61 -7.72 -10.51
N ASP A 75 10.71 -7.50 -9.78
CA ASP A 75 11.59 -8.56 -9.30
C ASP A 75 11.64 -8.47 -7.78
N ASN A 76 10.52 -8.77 -7.11
CA ASN A 76 10.52 -9.07 -5.69
C ASN A 76 9.72 -10.35 -5.51
N GLY A 77 10.39 -11.47 -5.80
CA GLY A 77 9.97 -12.79 -5.39
C GLY A 77 9.67 -12.78 -3.90
N ASN A 78 8.40 -12.83 -3.57
CA ASN A 78 7.92 -13.32 -2.29
C ASN A 78 6.85 -14.35 -2.61
N ASP A 79 7.36 -15.47 -3.10
CA ASP A 79 6.69 -16.74 -3.35
C ASP A 79 6.38 -17.38 -2.00
N ASN A 80 5.57 -16.72 -1.16
CA ASN A 80 4.98 -17.40 -0.01
C ASN A 80 3.74 -18.11 -0.51
N GLY A 81 4.00 -19.27 -1.13
CA GLY A 81 3.01 -20.15 -1.69
C GLY A 81 1.91 -20.48 -0.68
N CYS A 82 0.67 -20.31 -1.11
CA CYS A 82 -0.43 -21.07 -0.54
C CYS A 82 -0.25 -22.52 -1.00
N LYS A 83 0.18 -23.40 -0.08
CA LYS A 83 -0.31 -24.78 -0.07
C LYS A 83 -1.66 -24.79 0.64
#